data_AF-A0A934ZBS1-F1
#
_entry.id   AF-A0A934ZBS1-F1
#
_cell.length_a   1.000
_cell.length_b   1.000
_cell.length_c   1.000
_cell.angle_alpha   90.00
_cell.angle_beta   90.00
_cell.angle_gamma   90.00
#
_symmetry.space_group_name_H-M   'P 1'
#
loop_
_entity.id
_entity.type
_entity.pdbx_description
1 polymer ?
#
loop_
_entity_poly.entity_id
_entity_poly.type
_entity_poly.pdbx_seq_one_letter_code
_entity_poly.pdbx_strand_id
1 'polypeptide(L)'
;MPTREEIAEAREALRVRFLVLAPRRVAALQDALRAAAEDEAARRELQRQGHQLRGTAATVGLLDLGLLGGVIERAAASSPFSSEEQARASAAVALADEYVSLACSHRAVGPLADDPRFRALVTGSQ
;
A
#
# COMPACT_ATOMS: atom_id res chain seq x y z
N MET A 1 -25.57 0.40 21.71
CA MET A 1 -24.93 1.06 20.55
C MET A 1 -23.68 1.73 21.07
N PRO A 2 -22.51 1.52 20.45
CA PRO A 2 -21.28 2.15 20.91
C PRO A 2 -21.34 3.67 20.74
N THR A 3 -20.71 4.39 21.65
CA THR A 3 -20.56 5.85 21.59
C THR A 3 -19.58 6.25 20.49
N ARG A 4 -19.56 7.54 20.12
CA ARG A 4 -18.58 8.06 19.16
C ARG A 4 -17.14 7.89 19.64
N GLU A 5 -16.93 8.01 20.94
CA GLU A 5 -15.63 7.87 21.61
C GLU A 5 -15.16 6.41 21.55
N GLU A 6 -16.03 5.45 21.89
CA GLU A 6 -15.74 4.02 21.78
C GLU A 6 -15.41 3.60 20.33
N ILE A 7 -16.07 4.20 19.32
CA ILE A 7 -15.75 3.96 17.91
C ILE A 7 -14.38 4.54 17.55
N ALA A 8 -14.03 5.72 18.05
CA ALA A 8 -12.75 6.36 17.78
C ALA A 8 -11.59 5.55 18.40
N GLU A 9 -11.75 5.11 19.64
CA GLU A 9 -10.77 4.26 20.33
C GLU A 9 -10.58 2.91 19.62
N ALA A 10 -11.67 2.26 19.23
CA ALA A 10 -11.59 1.00 18.49
C ALA A 10 -10.87 1.16 17.14
N ARG A 11 -11.11 2.27 16.43
CA ARG A 11 -10.41 2.59 15.17
C ARG A 11 -8.93 2.86 15.39
N GLU A 12 -8.57 3.59 16.43
CA GLU A 12 -7.18 3.86 16.76
C GLU A 12 -6.44 2.57 17.14
N ALA A 13 -7.07 1.70 17.93
CA ALA A 13 -6.50 0.39 18.27
C ALA A 13 -6.27 -0.48 17.01
N LEU A 14 -7.19 -0.46 16.05
CA LEU A 14 -7.01 -1.15 14.76
C LEU A 14 -5.89 -0.53 13.92
N ARG A 15 -5.78 0.79 13.90
CA ARG A 15 -4.72 1.53 13.21
C ARG A 15 -3.34 1.18 13.78
N VAL A 16 -3.19 1.16 15.11
CA VAL A 16 -1.96 0.76 15.78
C VAL A 16 -1.59 -0.69 15.42
N ARG A 17 -2.53 -1.62 15.50
CA ARG A 17 -2.29 -3.03 15.11
C ARG A 17 -1.87 -3.16 13.65
N PHE A 18 -2.49 -2.38 12.77
CA PHE A 18 -2.11 -2.35 11.35
C PHE A 18 -0.66 -1.87 11.19
N LEU A 19 -0.28 -0.75 11.81
CA LEU A 19 1.06 -0.17 11.72
C LEU A 19 2.14 -1.11 12.28
N VAL A 20 1.84 -1.90 13.31
CA VAL A 20 2.75 -2.95 13.82
C VAL A 20 3.04 -4.01 12.75
N LEU A 21 2.07 -4.36 11.92
CA LEU A 21 2.20 -5.39 10.88
C LEU A 21 2.64 -4.83 9.52
N ALA A 22 2.49 -3.52 9.30
CA ALA A 22 2.71 -2.89 8.01
C ALA A 22 4.13 -3.12 7.45
N PRO A 23 5.23 -3.01 8.22
CA PRO A 23 6.58 -3.26 7.70
C PRO A 23 6.75 -4.67 7.12
N ARG A 24 6.19 -5.68 7.78
CA ARG A 24 6.23 -7.08 7.28
C ARG A 24 5.42 -7.25 6.01
N ARG A 25 4.29 -6.57 5.89
CA ARG A 25 3.45 -6.61 4.67
C ARG A 25 4.16 -5.93 3.49
N VAL A 26 4.85 -4.82 3.73
CA VAL A 26 5.66 -4.14 2.71
C VAL A 26 6.84 -5.01 2.28
N ALA A 27 7.53 -5.67 3.21
CA ALA A 27 8.59 -6.60 2.86
C ALA A 27 8.08 -7.74 1.96
N ALA A 28 6.90 -8.31 2.27
CA ALA A 28 6.28 -9.33 1.44
C ALA A 28 5.95 -8.84 0.01
N LEU A 29 5.51 -7.58 -0.12
CA LEU A 29 5.29 -6.94 -1.43
C LEU A 29 6.60 -6.79 -2.21
N GLN A 30 7.69 -6.39 -1.55
CA GLN A 30 9.01 -6.29 -2.16
C GLN A 30 9.51 -7.65 -2.65
N ASP A 31 9.33 -8.71 -1.87
CA ASP A 31 9.74 -10.06 -2.23
C ASP A 31 8.94 -10.59 -3.42
N ALA A 32 7.61 -10.43 -3.41
CA ALA A 32 6.75 -10.81 -4.54
C ALA A 32 7.12 -10.03 -5.82
N LEU A 33 7.38 -8.72 -5.70
CA LEU A 33 7.76 -7.86 -6.81
C LEU A 33 9.07 -8.30 -7.49
N ARG A 34 10.08 -8.75 -6.72
CA ARG A 34 11.36 -9.21 -7.28
C ARG A 34 11.19 -10.39 -8.22
N ALA A 35 10.26 -11.29 -7.93
CA ALA A 35 10.01 -12.50 -8.73
C ALA A 35 8.92 -12.30 -9.82
N ALA A 36 8.07 -11.28 -9.69
CA ALA A 36 6.88 -11.11 -10.54
C ALA A 36 7.14 -10.93 -12.05
N ALA A 37 8.35 -10.54 -12.46
CA ALA A 37 8.70 -10.40 -13.88
C ALA A 37 8.80 -11.75 -14.61
N GLU A 38 9.19 -12.81 -13.88
CA GLU A 38 9.49 -14.13 -14.44
C GLU A 38 8.51 -15.20 -13.93
N ASP A 39 7.83 -14.95 -12.81
CA ASP A 39 6.91 -15.88 -12.16
C ASP A 39 5.48 -15.32 -12.07
N GLU A 40 4.55 -15.95 -12.80
CA GLU A 40 3.14 -15.60 -12.78
C GLU A 40 2.51 -15.79 -11.38
N ALA A 41 2.94 -16.80 -10.61
CA ALA A 41 2.44 -17.02 -9.26
C ALA A 41 2.88 -15.87 -8.33
N ALA A 42 4.14 -15.44 -8.42
CA ALA A 42 4.62 -14.26 -7.72
C ALA A 42 3.89 -12.98 -8.11
N ARG A 43 3.56 -12.81 -9.41
CA ARG A 43 2.73 -11.68 -9.88
C ARG A 43 1.32 -11.71 -9.30
N ARG A 44 0.66 -12.87 -9.27
CA ARG A 44 -0.67 -13.02 -8.65
C ARG A 44 -0.62 -12.75 -7.14
N GLU A 45 0.45 -13.15 -6.48
CA GLU A 45 0.69 -12.86 -5.07
C GLU A 45 0.88 -11.35 -4.84
N LEU A 46 1.66 -10.67 -5.68
CA LEU A 46 1.83 -9.21 -5.66
C LEU A 46 0.48 -8.50 -5.82
N GLN A 47 -0.34 -8.92 -6.79
CA GLN A 47 -1.70 -8.41 -7.00
C GLN A 47 -2.56 -8.59 -5.74
N ARG A 48 -2.59 -9.80 -5.18
CA ARG A 48 -3.37 -10.14 -3.98
C ARG A 48 -2.95 -9.31 -2.78
N GLN A 49 -1.66 -9.12 -2.57
CA GLN A 49 -1.13 -8.32 -1.47
C GLN A 49 -1.44 -6.82 -1.66
N GLY A 50 -1.35 -6.30 -2.88
CA GLY A 50 -1.77 -4.94 -3.22
C GLY A 50 -3.26 -4.69 -2.90
N HIS A 51 -4.12 -5.63 -3.30
CA HIS A 51 -5.55 -5.61 -2.96
C HIS A 51 -5.80 -5.62 -1.45
N GLN A 52 -5.10 -6.48 -0.71
CA GLN A 52 -5.23 -6.54 0.75
C GLN A 52 -4.74 -5.26 1.43
N LEU A 53 -3.65 -4.66 0.95
CA LEU A 53 -3.15 -3.38 1.44
C LEU A 53 -4.18 -2.29 1.21
N ARG A 54 -4.75 -2.21 0.00
CA ARG A 54 -5.82 -1.27 -0.36
C ARG A 54 -7.00 -1.35 0.59
N GLY A 55 -7.54 -2.55 0.79
CA GLY A 55 -8.70 -2.77 1.66
C GLY A 55 -8.40 -2.45 3.12
N THR A 56 -7.30 -3.00 3.66
CA THR A 56 -6.97 -2.85 5.09
C THR A 56 -6.65 -1.40 5.44
N ALA A 57 -5.88 -0.69 4.60
CA ALA A 57 -5.47 0.69 4.85
C ALA A 57 -6.68 1.64 4.83
N ALA A 58 -7.64 1.44 3.93
CA ALA A 58 -8.89 2.20 3.91
C ALA A 58 -9.71 2.01 5.21
N THR A 59 -9.78 0.79 5.74
CA THR A 59 -10.49 0.50 7.00
C THR A 59 -9.93 1.28 8.19
N VAL A 60 -8.61 1.51 8.23
CA VAL A 60 -7.94 2.22 9.34
C VAL A 60 -7.68 3.71 9.07
N GLY A 61 -8.28 4.27 8.01
CA GLY A 61 -8.15 5.69 7.67
C GLY A 61 -6.81 6.10 7.08
N LEU A 62 -6.03 5.16 6.54
CA LEU A 62 -4.77 5.39 5.83
C LEU A 62 -5.03 5.36 4.31
N LEU A 63 -5.85 6.30 3.83
CA LEU A 63 -6.36 6.29 2.45
C LEU A 63 -5.24 6.33 1.40
N ASP A 64 -4.19 7.13 1.63
CA ASP A 64 -3.07 7.25 0.70
C ASP A 64 -2.32 5.92 0.53
N LEU A 65 -2.06 5.21 1.63
CA LEU A 65 -1.49 3.87 1.58
C LEU A 65 -2.42 2.89 0.86
N GLY A 66 -3.73 3.07 1.03
CA GLY A 66 -4.72 2.30 0.29
C GLY A 66 -4.68 2.54 -1.22
N LEU A 67 -4.47 3.79 -1.64
CA LEU A 67 -4.31 4.17 -3.05
C LEU A 67 -3.04 3.56 -3.66
N LEU A 68 -1.92 3.56 -2.93
CA LEU A 68 -0.69 2.86 -3.34
C LEU A 68 -0.93 1.35 -3.51
N GLY A 69 -1.66 0.72 -2.58
CA GLY A 69 -2.07 -0.68 -2.72
C GLY A 69 -2.87 -0.94 -4.00
N GLY A 70 -3.75 -0.02 -4.38
CA GLY A 70 -4.49 -0.08 -5.65
C GLY A 70 -3.62 0.09 -6.90
N VAL A 71 -2.56 0.91 -6.85
CA VAL A 71 -1.60 1.03 -7.95
C VAL A 71 -0.86 -0.30 -8.15
N ILE A 72 -0.39 -0.91 -7.05
CA ILE A 72 0.29 -2.21 -7.09
C ILE A 72 -0.64 -3.31 -7.64
N GLU A 73 -1.86 -3.37 -7.14
CA GLU A 73 -2.90 -4.31 -7.58
C GLU A 73 -3.13 -4.23 -9.09
N ARG A 74 -3.35 -3.02 -9.63
CA ARG A 74 -3.63 -2.82 -11.06
C ARG A 74 -2.41 -3.14 -11.93
N ALA A 75 -1.22 -2.70 -11.52
CA ALA A 75 0.01 -2.97 -12.27
C ALA A 75 0.27 -4.47 -12.38
N ALA A 76 0.11 -5.21 -11.28
CA ALA A 76 0.29 -6.67 -11.27
C ALA A 76 -0.83 -7.43 -12.00
N ALA A 77 -2.02 -6.85 -12.14
CA ALA A 77 -3.12 -7.44 -12.90
C ALA A 77 -2.95 -7.32 -14.43
N SER A 78 -2.03 -6.48 -14.90
CA SER A 78 -1.79 -6.26 -16.33
C SER A 78 -1.25 -7.52 -17.03
N SER A 79 -1.66 -7.70 -18.29
CA SER A 79 -1.15 -8.74 -19.17
C SER A 79 -0.91 -8.17 -20.57
N PRO A 80 0.35 -8.06 -21.04
CA PRO A 80 1.57 -8.50 -20.36
C PRO A 80 1.95 -7.61 -19.16
N PHE A 81 2.65 -8.18 -18.17
CA PHE A 81 3.28 -7.40 -17.09
C PHE A 81 4.55 -6.75 -17.64
N SER A 82 4.38 -5.58 -18.26
CA SER A 82 5.45 -4.87 -18.96
C SER A 82 6.47 -4.27 -17.99
N SER A 83 7.64 -3.86 -18.51
CA SER A 83 8.65 -3.14 -17.71
C SER A 83 8.12 -1.83 -17.12
N GLU A 84 7.17 -1.18 -17.79
CA GLU A 84 6.51 0.04 -17.29
C GLU A 84 5.64 -0.29 -16.06
N GLU A 85 4.83 -1.35 -16.14
CA GLU A 85 4.01 -1.78 -15.01
C GLU A 85 4.84 -2.29 -13.83
N GLN A 86 5.96 -2.97 -14.12
CA GLN A 86 6.92 -3.35 -13.09
C GLN A 86 7.55 -2.12 -12.42
N ALA A 87 7.97 -1.12 -13.19
CA ALA A 87 8.52 0.13 -12.65
C ALA A 87 7.48 0.88 -11.80
N ARG A 88 6.22 0.87 -12.25
CA ARG A 88 5.10 1.47 -11.52
C ARG A 88 4.82 0.78 -10.19
N ALA A 89 4.75 -0.56 -10.19
CA ALA A 89 4.58 -1.34 -8.98
C ALA A 89 5.76 -1.11 -8.01
N SER A 90 6.99 -1.05 -8.54
CA SER A 90 8.19 -0.77 -7.76
C SER A 90 8.16 0.59 -7.08
N ALA A 91 7.82 1.65 -7.83
CA ALA A 91 7.70 3.00 -7.27
C ALA A 91 6.60 3.08 -6.19
N ALA A 92 5.47 2.41 -6.39
CA ALA A 92 4.39 2.36 -5.40
C ALA A 92 4.79 1.61 -4.12
N VAL A 93 5.48 0.47 -4.25
CA VAL A 93 6.01 -0.29 -3.10
C VAL A 93 7.05 0.52 -2.32
N ALA A 94 7.94 1.23 -3.01
CA ALA A 94 8.95 2.09 -2.38
C ALA A 94 8.31 3.24 -1.59
N LEU A 95 7.30 3.92 -2.14
CA LEU A 95 6.56 4.95 -1.42
C LEU A 95 5.77 4.38 -0.23
N ALA A 96 5.20 3.19 -0.37
CA ALA A 96 4.49 2.53 0.73
C ALA A 96 5.46 2.22 1.89
N ASP A 97 6.68 1.79 1.59
CA ASP A 97 7.74 1.55 2.58
C ASP A 97 8.14 2.84 3.31
N GLU A 98 8.41 3.91 2.56
CA GLU A 98 8.77 5.22 3.12
C GLU A 98 7.66 5.73 4.06
N TYR A 99 6.40 5.64 3.62
CA TYR A 99 5.25 6.06 4.42
C TYR A 99 5.09 5.23 5.69
N VAL A 100 5.20 3.90 5.60
CA VAL A 100 5.09 3.01 6.76
C VAL A 100 6.23 3.28 7.74
N SER A 101 7.46 3.47 7.26
CA SER A 101 8.61 3.83 8.08
C SER A 101 8.39 5.14 8.84
N LEU A 102 7.89 6.18 8.14
CA LEU A 102 7.54 7.46 8.77
C LEU A 102 6.42 7.31 9.81
N ALA A 103 5.34 6.58 9.47
CA ALA A 103 4.20 6.35 10.36
C ALA A 103 4.60 5.57 11.62
N CYS A 104 5.52 4.62 11.51
CA CYS A 104 6.07 3.88 12.65
C CYS A 104 7.03 4.71 13.51
N SER A 105 7.64 5.78 12.97
CA SER A 105 8.63 6.61 13.68
C SER A 105 8.04 7.70 14.60
N HIS A 106 6.71 7.75 14.77
CA HIS A 106 5.97 8.81 15.49
C HIS A 106 6.22 10.23 14.97
N ARG A 107 6.85 10.41 13.81
CA ARG A 107 6.86 11.69 13.11
C ARG A 107 5.47 11.92 12.55
N ALA A 108 4.95 13.14 12.68
CA ALA A 108 3.70 13.52 12.04
C ALA A 108 3.84 13.23 10.54
N VAL A 109 3.11 12.24 10.05
CA VAL A 109 3.09 11.95 8.63
C VAL A 109 2.13 12.95 8.02
N GLY A 110 2.68 13.93 7.29
CA GLY A 110 1.89 14.77 6.42
C GLY A 110 1.13 13.92 5.39
N PRO A 111 0.07 14.45 4.77
CA PRO A 111 -0.64 13.72 3.73
C PRO A 111 0.32 13.38 2.57
N LEU A 112 0.34 12.11 2.13
CA LEU A 112 1.11 11.72 0.92
C LEU A 112 0.55 12.41 -0.31
N ALA A 113 -0.70 12.89 -0.25
CA ALA A 113 -1.34 13.66 -1.30
C ALA A 113 -0.52 14.89 -1.75
N ASP A 114 0.42 15.39 -0.94
CA ASP A 114 1.30 16.51 -1.33
C ASP A 114 2.61 16.06 -2.00
N ASP A 115 2.93 14.76 -1.97
CA ASP A 115 4.10 14.21 -2.66
C ASP A 115 3.84 14.14 -4.18
N PRO A 116 4.66 14.79 -5.02
CA PRO A 116 4.49 14.74 -6.48
C PRO A 116 4.64 13.33 -7.05
N ARG A 117 5.45 12.45 -6.43
CA ARG A 117 5.61 11.04 -6.81
C ARG A 117 4.30 10.28 -6.60
N PHE A 118 3.65 10.52 -5.47
CA PHE A 118 2.35 9.92 -5.15
C PHE A 118 1.29 10.36 -6.17
N ARG A 119 1.19 11.67 -6.44
CA ARG A 119 0.24 12.20 -7.43
C ARG A 119 0.45 11.55 -8.80
N ALA A 120 1.69 11.52 -9.29
CA ALA A 120 2.02 10.92 -10.59
C ALA A 120 1.59 9.46 -10.69
N LEU A 121 1.82 8.66 -9.64
CA LEU A 121 1.45 7.25 -9.62
C LEU A 121 -0.07 7.05 -9.60
N VAL A 122 -0.80 7.82 -8.79
CA VAL A 122 -2.24 7.66 -8.61
C VAL A 122 -3.03 8.22 -9.79
N THR A 123 -2.63 9.36 -10.37
CA THR A 123 -3.34 9.96 -11.50
C THR A 123 -3.08 9.25 -12.82
N GLY A 124 -1.87 8.73 -13.05
CA GLY A 124 -1.58 7.98 -14.28
C GLY A 124 -2.19 6.57 -14.30
N SER A 125 -2.90 6.16 -13.24
CA SER A 125 -3.44 4.81 -13.02
C SER A 125 -4.93 4.72 -13.37
N GLN A 126 -5.51 5.82 -13.86
CA GLN A 126 -6.90 5.92 -14.31
C GLN A 126 -7.02 5.60 -15.79
#